data_AF-A0A2P6FRP4-F1
#
_entry.id   AF-A0A2P6FRP4-F1
#
_cell.length_a   1.000
_cell.length_b   1.000
_cell.length_c   1.000
_cell.angle_alpha   90.00
_cell.angle_beta   90.00
_cell.angle_gamma   90.00
#
_symmetry.space_group_name_H-M   'P 1'
#
loop_
_entity.id
_entity.type
_entity.pdbx_description
1 polymer ?
#
loop_
_entity_poly.entity_id
_entity_poly.type
_entity_poly.pdbx_seq_one_letter_code
_entity_poly.pdbx_strand_id
1 'polypeptide(L)'
;MDNKINFYNHYSYENYSIQSLISSSFQRSFGKSQINKFKNIKKKQSGIHIFLESISKNADIDFQELIKLGGNKIILNGKLNDSIKEILNIKILMCNFDYEKPIPANSLKPSISRAKINFNQNLNYLIPFLKEIKERPLWRYDFDIEWNNNFCGNISNENKILNLSHNCVLIKGKNVAFIKNSKDQNIPLISEFEINGNIIIWINRNLSLVDLPEWKIIEEFISNGYFRKYPCIPYLSEYSASENGLITMRLDCDEDIESARKIFEIYKNNGLPISLAITTNQIKENQFISSLPKEVIDYGGTILNHSHSHPINWGESKDKIKKEIKTSNNIIKKTYGIKAEYAVSPFHHLTWNALEVLSELDFKGVIAGISSSHHEFLIIKGGLIHEKLDILLHSQQCMIHGDCITKIRTLNSYLNAFSLYSNLGFSTGYLDHPISKRYDYGWINFERQVKTHQQIIEYLLNKNIKFIDQKELFERLAAKEKIQLKTINKNDSYSLEIKNESKHCLSISFGGERFNCEPLVTTYKKINKSFS
;
A
#
# COMPACT_ATOMS: atom_id res chain seq x y z
N MET A 1 24.04 -2.37 -21.00
CA MET A 1 23.93 -3.08 -19.71
C MET A 1 22.49 -3.06 -19.27
N ASP A 2 22.01 -4.15 -18.67
CA ASP A 2 20.65 -4.18 -18.11
C ASP A 2 20.59 -3.27 -16.90
N ASN A 3 19.77 -2.22 -16.97
CA ASN A 3 19.51 -1.35 -15.84
C ASN A 3 18.65 -2.09 -14.82
N LYS A 4 19.22 -2.30 -13.64
CA LYS A 4 18.54 -2.88 -12.48
C LYS A 4 18.77 -2.02 -11.24
N ILE A 5 17.85 -2.12 -10.29
CA ILE A 5 17.97 -1.50 -8.97
C ILE A 5 18.88 -2.39 -8.12
N ASN A 6 19.92 -1.81 -7.54
CA ASN A 6 20.88 -2.53 -6.71
C ASN A 6 20.55 -2.28 -5.23
N PHE A 7 20.11 -3.32 -4.52
CA PHE A 7 19.84 -3.25 -3.08
C PHE A 7 21.08 -3.63 -2.30
N TYR A 8 21.40 -2.78 -1.33
CA TYR A 8 22.46 -2.99 -0.37
C TYR A 8 21.81 -3.30 0.98
N ASN A 9 21.99 -4.54 1.43
CA ASN A 9 21.57 -4.99 2.75
C ASN A 9 22.78 -5.53 3.50
N HIS A 10 23.21 -4.80 4.52
CA HIS A 10 24.41 -5.10 5.29
C HIS A 10 24.12 -5.88 6.59
N TYR A 11 22.87 -6.30 6.84
CA TYR A 11 22.49 -7.10 8.01
C TYR A 11 21.94 -8.49 7.60
N SER A 12 22.17 -9.49 8.46
CA SER A 12 21.51 -10.79 8.36
C SER A 12 20.06 -10.66 8.80
N TYR A 13 19.13 -11.13 7.98
CA TYR A 13 17.71 -11.16 8.32
C TYR A 13 17.48 -11.95 9.61
N GLU A 14 17.10 -11.28 10.69
CA GLU A 14 16.08 -11.85 11.56
C GLU A 14 14.82 -12.05 10.69
N ASN A 15 14.05 -13.12 10.93
CA ASN A 15 12.83 -13.33 10.17
C ASN A 15 11.92 -12.09 10.36
N TYR A 16 11.45 -11.49 9.26
CA TYR A 16 10.49 -10.39 9.24
C TYR A 16 10.97 -9.01 9.73
N SER A 17 12.15 -8.55 9.29
CA SER A 17 12.66 -7.20 9.62
C SER A 17 11.99 -6.05 8.84
N ILE A 18 12.11 -4.81 9.32
CA ILE A 18 11.67 -3.59 8.60
C ILE A 18 12.30 -3.49 7.21
N GLN A 19 13.57 -3.87 7.07
CA GLN A 19 14.28 -3.88 5.80
C GLN A 19 13.63 -4.85 4.80
N SER A 20 13.09 -5.98 5.28
CA SER A 20 12.34 -6.90 4.44
C SER A 20 11.04 -6.26 3.92
N LEU A 21 10.32 -5.51 4.75
CA LEU A 21 9.11 -4.78 4.35
C LEU A 21 9.40 -3.70 3.29
N ILE A 22 10.47 -2.91 3.50
CA ILE A 22 10.92 -1.89 2.55
C ILE A 22 11.30 -2.55 1.22
N SER A 23 12.13 -3.59 1.27
CA SER A 23 12.57 -4.35 0.09
C SER A 23 11.38 -4.91 -0.71
N SER A 24 10.42 -5.53 -0.03
CA SER A 24 9.19 -6.05 -0.65
C SER A 24 8.36 -4.93 -1.30
N SER A 25 8.34 -3.73 -0.71
CA SER A 25 7.60 -2.58 -1.28
C SER A 25 8.18 -2.11 -2.62
N PHE A 26 9.51 -2.12 -2.75
CA PHE A 26 10.15 -1.92 -4.05
C PHE A 26 9.84 -3.06 -5.02
N GLN A 27 9.86 -4.33 -4.58
CA GLN A 27 9.50 -5.46 -5.44
C GLN A 27 8.07 -5.33 -5.99
N ARG A 28 7.10 -4.91 -5.15
CA ARG A 28 5.70 -4.67 -5.55
C ARG A 28 5.54 -3.51 -6.56
N SER A 29 6.56 -2.67 -6.71
CA SER A 29 6.55 -1.51 -7.62
C SER A 29 7.38 -1.74 -8.88
N PHE A 30 8.53 -2.40 -8.79
CA PHE A 30 9.48 -2.55 -9.90
C PHE A 30 9.62 -4.01 -10.38
N GLY A 31 8.94 -4.95 -9.73
CA GLY A 31 9.07 -6.38 -10.04
C GLY A 31 10.41 -6.97 -9.61
N LYS A 32 10.41 -8.28 -9.31
CA LYS A 32 11.62 -8.99 -8.86
C LYS A 32 12.71 -9.05 -9.94
N SER A 33 12.32 -9.07 -11.21
CA SER A 33 13.23 -9.16 -12.37
C SER A 33 14.18 -7.96 -12.49
N GLN A 34 13.77 -6.78 -12.00
CA GLN A 34 14.53 -5.53 -12.09
C GLN A 34 15.38 -5.24 -10.86
N ILE A 35 15.40 -6.13 -9.86
CA ILE A 35 16.12 -5.92 -8.59
C ILE A 35 17.29 -6.91 -8.49
N ASN A 36 18.47 -6.38 -8.16
CA ASN A 36 19.62 -7.15 -7.73
C ASN A 36 19.82 -6.95 -6.24
N LYS A 37 20.10 -8.04 -5.50
CA LYS A 37 20.46 -7.97 -4.07
C LYS A 37 21.95 -8.19 -3.90
N PHE A 38 22.62 -7.27 -3.21
CA PHE A 38 24.04 -7.35 -2.88
C PHE A 38 24.24 -7.23 -1.37
N LYS A 39 25.28 -7.93 -0.88
CA LYS A 39 25.78 -7.72 0.48
C LYS A 39 26.67 -6.47 0.56
N ASN A 40 27.49 -6.24 -0.46
CA ASN A 40 28.40 -5.10 -0.63
C ASN A 40 28.52 -4.76 -2.12
N ILE A 41 29.05 -3.58 -2.44
CA ILE A 41 29.33 -3.18 -3.82
C ILE A 41 30.38 -4.10 -4.46
N LYS A 42 29.98 -4.77 -5.55
CA LYS A 42 30.87 -5.70 -6.28
C LYS A 42 31.36 -5.15 -7.61
N LYS A 43 30.62 -4.21 -8.22
CA LYS A 43 30.96 -3.61 -9.51
C LYS A 43 30.70 -2.10 -9.46
N LYS A 44 31.72 -1.34 -9.86
CA LYS A 44 31.69 0.11 -10.01
C LYS A 44 30.96 0.48 -11.30
N GLN A 45 29.65 0.63 -11.24
CA GLN A 45 28.86 1.08 -12.39
C GLN A 45 27.80 2.09 -11.98
N SER A 46 27.58 3.07 -12.86
CA SER A 46 26.47 4.03 -12.73
C SER A 46 25.14 3.28 -12.70
N GLY A 47 24.25 3.60 -11.77
CA GLY A 47 22.99 2.89 -11.63
C GLY A 47 22.02 3.53 -10.64
N ILE A 48 21.03 2.73 -10.25
CA ILE A 48 20.09 3.07 -9.19
C ILE A 48 20.42 2.19 -7.99
N HIS A 49 20.74 2.81 -6.86
CA HIS A 49 21.28 2.14 -5.68
C HIS A 49 20.41 2.45 -4.47
N ILE A 50 20.02 1.43 -3.74
CA ILE A 50 19.13 1.57 -2.58
C ILE A 50 19.79 0.95 -1.36
N PHE A 51 20.05 1.80 -0.37
CA PHE A 51 20.46 1.40 0.95
C PHE A 51 19.19 1.19 1.77
N LEU A 52 18.90 -0.07 2.09
CA LEU A 52 17.77 -0.40 2.99
C LEU A 52 18.04 0.09 4.41
N GLU A 53 19.32 0.28 4.75
CA GLU A 53 19.80 0.85 5.99
C GLU A 53 21.17 1.47 5.78
N SER A 54 21.44 2.62 6.40
CA SER A 54 22.65 3.42 6.16
C SER A 54 23.47 3.70 7.44
N ILE A 55 23.33 2.86 8.47
CA ILE A 55 24.07 3.01 9.74
C ILE A 55 25.34 2.15 9.83
N SER A 56 25.45 1.10 9.03
CA SER A 56 26.57 0.17 9.14
C SER A 56 27.86 0.76 8.55
N LYS A 57 29.01 0.28 9.01
CA LYS A 57 30.32 0.66 8.45
C LYS A 57 30.45 0.28 6.98
N ASN A 58 29.86 -0.86 6.57
CA ASN A 58 29.87 -1.28 5.16
C ASN A 58 28.99 -0.36 4.30
N ALA A 59 27.85 0.12 4.82
CA ALA A 59 27.02 1.08 4.12
C ALA A 59 27.78 2.39 3.86
N ASP A 60 28.58 2.84 4.84
CA ASP A 60 29.44 4.03 4.69
C ASP A 60 30.45 3.86 3.55
N ILE A 61 31.20 2.76 3.57
CA ILE A 61 32.21 2.44 2.55
C ILE A 61 31.56 2.41 1.16
N ASP A 62 30.48 1.64 1.00
CA ASP A 62 29.77 1.51 -0.27
C ASP A 62 29.21 2.85 -0.75
N PHE A 63 28.65 3.67 0.15
CA PHE A 63 28.12 5.00 -0.17
C PHE A 63 29.22 5.96 -0.64
N GLN A 64 30.35 6.02 0.07
CA GLN A 64 31.49 6.86 -0.32
C GLN A 64 32.09 6.44 -1.67
N GLU A 65 32.14 5.13 -1.95
CA GLU A 65 32.57 4.63 -3.25
C GLU A 65 31.59 5.05 -4.37
N LEU A 66 30.28 4.90 -4.15
CA LEU A 66 29.27 5.30 -5.14
C LEU A 66 29.30 6.80 -5.43
N ILE A 67 29.44 7.64 -4.40
CA ILE A 67 29.53 9.08 -4.58
C ILE A 67 30.71 9.47 -5.47
N LYS A 68 31.85 8.79 -5.36
CA LYS A 68 33.04 9.07 -6.19
C LYS A 68 32.84 8.74 -7.67
N LEU A 69 31.95 7.81 -8.01
CA LEU A 69 31.73 7.38 -9.39
C LEU A 69 30.92 8.40 -10.22
N GLY A 70 29.97 9.10 -9.59
CA GLY A 70 29.05 10.00 -10.29
C GLY A 70 28.00 9.27 -11.14
N GLY A 71 26.98 10.00 -11.59
CA GLY A 71 25.97 9.49 -12.52
C GLY A 71 24.96 8.52 -11.91
N ASN A 72 24.88 8.43 -10.57
CA ASN A 72 23.95 7.53 -9.88
C ASN A 72 22.67 8.24 -9.41
N LYS A 73 21.60 7.45 -9.27
CA LYS A 73 20.51 7.73 -8.33
C LYS A 73 20.71 6.88 -7.08
N ILE A 74 20.69 7.50 -5.91
CA ILE A 74 20.89 6.81 -4.63
C ILE A 74 19.69 7.09 -3.73
N ILE A 75 19.14 6.05 -3.11
CA ILE A 75 18.12 6.18 -2.07
C ILE A 75 18.68 5.67 -0.76
N LEU A 76 18.66 6.54 0.25
CA LEU A 76 19.04 6.22 1.63
C LEU A 76 17.77 6.14 2.48
N ASN A 77 17.53 4.99 3.11
CA ASN A 77 16.38 4.80 3.98
C ASN A 77 16.75 4.92 5.46
N GLY A 78 15.92 5.65 6.20
CA GLY A 78 15.95 5.70 7.64
C GLY A 78 17.24 6.29 8.18
N LYS A 79 17.81 5.61 9.18
CA LYS A 79 18.94 6.12 9.93
C LYS A 79 20.24 6.16 9.10
N LEU A 80 20.99 7.24 9.28
CA LEU A 80 22.29 7.50 8.70
C LEU A 80 23.37 7.48 9.80
N ASN A 81 24.55 6.95 9.49
CA ASN A 81 25.73 7.10 10.33
C ASN A 81 26.30 8.53 10.28
N ASP A 82 27.28 8.83 11.15
CA ASP A 82 27.85 10.17 11.28
C ASP A 82 28.57 10.65 10.01
N SER A 83 29.31 9.77 9.33
CA SER A 83 30.02 10.13 8.09
C SER A 83 29.05 10.52 6.96
N ILE A 84 27.98 9.74 6.75
CA ILE A 84 26.95 10.05 5.75
C ILE A 84 26.24 11.36 6.10
N LYS A 85 25.91 11.60 7.38
CA LYS A 85 25.31 12.87 7.81
C LYS A 85 26.22 14.06 7.53
N GLU A 86 27.52 13.92 7.75
CA GLU A 86 28.52 14.96 7.45
C GLU A 86 28.59 15.24 5.95
N ILE A 87 28.66 14.20 5.11
CA ILE A 87 28.66 14.31 3.65
C ILE A 87 27.40 15.02 3.13
N LEU A 88 26.23 14.68 3.69
CA LEU A 88 24.96 15.31 3.35
C LEU A 88 24.74 16.67 4.05
N ASN A 89 25.64 17.06 4.94
CA ASN A 89 25.57 18.28 5.74
C ASN A 89 24.24 18.41 6.52
N ILE A 90 23.90 17.34 7.25
CA ILE A 90 22.70 17.25 8.09
C ILE A 90 23.08 17.57 9.54
N LYS A 91 22.37 18.53 10.15
CA LYS A 91 22.59 18.92 11.55
C LYS A 91 21.51 18.31 12.45
N ILE A 92 21.92 17.49 13.42
CA ILE A 92 21.01 16.90 14.41
C ILE A 92 20.56 17.97 15.42
N LEU A 93 19.27 17.95 15.74
CA LEU A 93 18.67 18.80 16.76
C LEU A 93 18.66 18.07 18.12
N MET A 94 18.91 18.82 19.19
CA MET A 94 18.89 18.29 20.56
C MET A 94 17.50 18.31 21.19
N CYS A 95 16.59 19.17 20.72
CA CYS A 95 15.22 19.21 21.19
C CYS A 95 14.40 18.07 20.57
N ASN A 96 13.28 17.69 21.19
CA ASN A 96 12.32 16.78 20.58
C ASN A 96 11.36 17.55 19.66
N PHE A 97 10.97 16.92 18.57
CA PHE A 97 9.93 17.44 17.70
C PHE A 97 8.55 17.14 18.28
N ASP A 98 7.68 18.13 18.28
CA ASP A 98 6.29 17.95 18.64
C ASP A 98 5.50 17.53 17.40
N TYR A 99 5.06 16.27 17.39
CA TYR A 99 4.25 15.68 16.33
C TYR A 99 2.77 16.08 16.42
N GLU A 100 2.36 16.75 17.51
CA GLU A 100 1.01 17.27 17.72
C GLU A 100 -0.06 16.20 17.55
N LYS A 101 0.09 15.11 18.33
CA LYS A 101 -0.82 13.96 18.30
C LYS A 101 -2.28 14.41 18.47
N PRO A 102 -3.18 13.99 17.57
CA PRO A 102 -4.60 14.26 17.74
C PRO A 102 -5.20 13.41 18.87
N ILE A 103 -6.22 13.96 19.53
CA ILE A 103 -7.10 13.16 20.39
C ILE A 103 -7.93 12.17 19.53
N PRO A 104 -8.47 11.07 20.10
CA PRO A 104 -9.43 10.22 19.39
C PRO A 104 -10.56 11.02 18.74
N ALA A 105 -11.02 10.56 17.57
CA ALA A 105 -12.13 11.22 16.88
C ALA A 105 -13.47 10.92 17.57
N ASN A 106 -14.48 11.73 17.26
CA ASN A 106 -15.86 11.43 17.63
C ASN A 106 -16.71 11.27 16.36
N SER A 107 -17.97 10.85 16.51
CA SER A 107 -18.90 10.66 15.39
C SER A 107 -19.15 11.93 14.56
N LEU A 108 -18.94 13.11 15.15
CA LEU A 108 -19.24 14.40 14.53
C LEU A 108 -18.14 14.91 13.61
N LYS A 109 -16.87 14.75 13.98
CA LYS A 109 -15.74 15.28 13.22
C LYS A 109 -14.49 14.39 13.28
N PRO A 110 -13.73 14.33 12.19
CA PRO A 110 -12.40 13.72 12.25
C PRO A 110 -11.49 14.53 13.18
N SER A 111 -10.53 13.85 13.78
CA SER A 111 -9.44 14.43 14.56
C SER A 111 -8.14 14.27 13.77
N ILE A 112 -7.47 15.38 13.50
CA ILE A 112 -6.26 15.41 12.66
C ILE A 112 -5.12 16.10 13.41
N SER A 113 -3.89 15.64 13.20
CA SER A 113 -2.73 16.33 13.75
C SER A 113 -2.64 17.75 13.21
N ARG A 114 -2.20 18.69 14.04
CA ARG A 114 -1.91 20.07 13.58
C ARG A 114 -0.63 20.10 12.74
N ALA A 115 0.32 19.22 13.06
CA ALA A 115 1.52 19.04 12.26
C ALA A 115 1.15 18.40 10.92
N LYS A 116 1.76 18.90 9.85
CA LYS A 116 1.47 18.50 8.47
C LYS A 116 2.74 18.24 7.69
N ILE A 117 2.65 17.31 6.76
CA ILE A 117 3.61 17.12 5.69
C ILE A 117 3.29 18.13 4.60
N ASN A 118 4.32 18.87 4.21
CA ASN A 118 4.30 19.85 3.14
C ASN A 118 5.24 19.38 2.04
N PHE A 119 4.85 19.60 0.79
CA PHE A 119 5.64 19.19 -0.37
C PHE A 119 6.22 20.40 -1.10
N ASN A 120 7.44 20.22 -1.61
CA ASN A 120 8.06 21.21 -2.46
C ASN A 120 7.39 21.23 -3.84
N GLN A 121 6.73 22.33 -4.16
CA GLN A 121 5.91 22.49 -5.36
C GLN A 121 6.74 22.67 -6.65
N ASN A 122 8.05 22.88 -6.54
CA ASN A 122 8.92 23.22 -7.67
C ASN A 122 9.65 22.00 -8.27
N LEU A 123 9.19 20.77 -7.98
CA LEU A 123 9.80 19.55 -8.47
C LEU A 123 9.06 19.01 -9.69
N ASN A 124 9.59 19.30 -10.89
CA ASN A 124 8.95 18.97 -12.16
C ASN A 124 8.58 17.49 -12.31
N TYR A 125 9.44 16.58 -11.86
CA TYR A 125 9.18 15.14 -11.96
C TYR A 125 8.07 14.65 -11.00
N LEU A 126 7.58 15.50 -10.09
CA LEU A 126 6.50 15.20 -9.16
C LEU A 126 5.20 15.93 -9.48
N ILE A 127 5.11 16.68 -10.60
CA ILE A 127 3.89 17.42 -10.97
C ILE A 127 2.63 16.55 -10.89
N PRO A 128 2.59 15.30 -11.41
CA PRO A 128 1.40 14.45 -11.29
C PRO A 128 1.00 14.17 -9.84
N PHE A 129 1.97 13.92 -8.95
CA PHE A 129 1.71 13.70 -7.53
C PHE A 129 1.25 14.97 -6.81
N LEU A 130 1.90 16.10 -7.09
CA LEU A 130 1.65 17.39 -6.43
C LEU A 130 0.29 18.01 -6.80
N LYS A 131 -0.26 17.63 -7.96
CA LYS A 131 -1.65 17.97 -8.34
C LYS A 131 -2.67 17.37 -7.37
N GLU A 132 -2.38 16.17 -6.85
CA GLU A 132 -3.27 15.42 -5.97
C GLU A 132 -3.06 15.76 -4.49
N ILE A 133 -1.81 15.98 -4.07
CA ILE A 133 -1.46 16.23 -2.66
C ILE A 133 -0.56 17.47 -2.54
N LYS A 134 -1.10 18.50 -1.89
CA LYS A 134 -0.34 19.72 -1.54
C LYS A 134 0.23 19.67 -0.12
N GLU A 135 -0.57 19.13 0.79
CA GLU A 135 -0.22 18.89 2.18
C GLU A 135 -1.10 17.75 2.72
N ARG A 136 -0.67 17.11 3.80
CA ARG A 136 -1.52 16.19 4.57
C ARG A 136 -1.13 16.16 6.04
N PRO A 137 -2.04 15.80 6.96
CA PRO A 137 -1.67 15.61 8.36
C PRO A 137 -0.76 14.40 8.55
N LEU A 138 -0.03 14.36 9.67
CA LEU A 138 0.75 13.19 10.12
C LEU A 138 -0.13 12.05 10.64
N TRP A 139 -1.32 12.41 11.14
CA TRP A 139 -2.30 11.51 11.71
C TRP A 139 -3.71 11.98 11.42
N ARG A 140 -4.61 11.02 11.18
CA ARG A 140 -6.03 11.26 11.02
C ARG A 140 -6.81 10.14 11.67
N TYR A 141 -7.74 10.50 12.53
CA TYR A 141 -8.79 9.63 13.04
C TYR A 141 -10.12 10.14 12.52
N ASP A 142 -10.87 9.26 11.89
CA ASP A 142 -12.22 9.39 11.39
C ASP A 142 -13.24 8.73 12.35
N PHE A 143 -12.83 7.77 13.19
CA PHE A 143 -13.68 7.19 14.24
C PHE A 143 -12.86 6.68 15.43
N ASP A 144 -13.10 7.25 16.62
CA ASP A 144 -12.40 6.91 17.87
C ASP A 144 -10.88 6.73 17.70
N ILE A 145 -10.34 5.55 18.03
CA ILE A 145 -9.00 5.10 17.66
C ILE A 145 -9.12 4.36 16.32
N GLU A 146 -8.46 4.91 15.32
CA GLU A 146 -8.82 4.75 13.92
C GLU A 146 -8.69 3.34 13.33
N TRP A 147 -9.68 2.99 12.50
CA TRP A 147 -9.70 1.80 11.66
C TRP A 147 -9.28 2.08 10.21
N ASN A 148 -9.63 3.24 9.65
CA ASN A 148 -9.28 3.57 8.28
C ASN A 148 -7.85 4.08 8.15
N ASN A 149 -7.27 3.81 6.99
CA ASN A 149 -6.07 4.52 6.60
C ASN A 149 -6.43 5.85 5.93
N ASN A 150 -7.49 5.87 5.10
CA ASN A 150 -7.91 7.03 4.30
C ASN A 150 -6.72 7.76 3.65
N PHE A 151 -5.71 6.99 3.23
CA PHE A 151 -4.51 7.48 2.57
C PHE A 151 -3.56 8.33 3.43
N CYS A 152 -3.76 8.38 4.75
CA CYS A 152 -2.94 9.21 5.63
C CYS A 152 -1.70 8.46 6.12
N GLY A 153 -1.83 7.20 6.50
CA GLY A 153 -0.87 6.50 7.34
C GLY A 153 -0.50 7.34 8.57
N ASN A 154 0.56 6.93 9.28
CA ASN A 154 0.95 7.59 10.52
C ASN A 154 2.45 7.94 10.54
N ILE A 155 2.79 9.16 10.96
CA ILE A 155 4.17 9.50 11.36
C ILE A 155 4.14 9.91 12.83
N SER A 156 4.77 9.10 13.68
CA SER A 156 4.63 9.20 15.14
C SER A 156 5.92 8.92 15.89
N ASN A 157 6.08 9.50 17.07
CA ASN A 157 7.04 9.01 18.06
C ASN A 157 6.51 7.86 18.94
N GLU A 158 5.22 7.50 18.86
CA GLU A 158 4.61 6.44 19.70
C GLU A 158 5.05 5.04 19.32
N ASN A 159 5.33 4.82 18.04
CA ASN A 159 5.90 3.58 17.55
C ASN A 159 7.22 3.87 16.84
N LYS A 160 8.28 3.18 17.28
CA LYS A 160 9.63 3.31 16.72
C LYS A 160 9.65 3.12 15.20
N ILE A 161 8.82 2.26 14.63
CA ILE A 161 8.83 2.01 13.18
C ILE A 161 8.27 3.21 12.39
N LEU A 162 7.33 3.96 12.97
CA LEU A 162 6.66 5.10 12.35
C LEU A 162 7.40 6.42 12.53
N ASN A 163 8.36 6.44 13.46
CA ASN A 163 9.10 7.64 13.83
C ASN A 163 10.05 8.09 12.71
N LEU A 164 10.31 9.39 12.71
CA LEU A 164 11.44 9.93 11.98
C LEU A 164 12.72 9.26 12.47
N SER A 165 13.64 9.05 11.53
CA SER A 165 14.91 8.42 11.87
C SER A 165 15.84 9.35 12.64
N HIS A 166 15.69 10.65 12.38
CA HIS A 166 16.48 11.75 12.94
C HIS A 166 15.60 12.98 13.17
N ASN A 167 15.79 13.64 14.31
CA ASN A 167 15.38 15.02 14.47
C ASN A 167 16.52 15.92 14.01
N CYS A 168 16.33 16.64 12.90
CA CYS A 168 17.42 17.34 12.23
C CYS A 168 16.93 18.50 11.38
N VAL A 169 17.90 19.29 10.90
CA VAL A 169 17.72 20.29 9.84
C VAL A 169 18.74 20.04 8.73
N LEU A 170 18.36 20.44 7.52
CA LEU A 170 19.25 20.42 6.36
C LEU A 170 20.06 21.72 6.32
N ILE A 171 21.39 21.61 6.26
CA ILE A 171 22.26 22.77 5.96
C ILE A 171 22.47 22.92 4.45
N LYS A 172 22.50 21.79 3.72
CA LYS A 172 22.51 21.72 2.25
C LYS A 172 21.44 20.75 1.75
N GLY A 173 21.19 20.77 0.45
CA GLY A 173 20.14 19.98 -0.19
C GLY A 173 18.81 20.72 -0.20
N LYS A 174 17.78 20.04 -0.71
CA LYS A 174 16.41 20.58 -0.77
C LYS A 174 15.43 19.61 -0.14
N ASN A 175 14.44 20.15 0.58
CA ASN A 175 13.29 19.37 0.99
C ASN A 175 12.48 19.00 -0.25
N VAL A 176 12.19 17.72 -0.42
CA VAL A 176 11.14 17.20 -1.30
C VAL A 176 9.83 17.20 -0.53
N ALA A 177 9.87 16.71 0.71
CA ALA A 177 8.78 16.79 1.67
C ALA A 177 9.34 17.11 3.06
N PHE A 178 8.63 17.93 3.84
CA PHE A 178 9.01 18.29 5.20
C PHE A 178 7.79 18.38 6.10
N ILE A 179 7.98 18.10 7.38
CA ILE A 179 6.95 18.20 8.40
C ILE A 179 7.05 19.58 9.04
N LYS A 180 5.91 20.26 9.12
CA LYS A 180 5.76 21.55 9.77
C LYS A 180 4.75 21.44 10.91
N ASN A 181 5.12 21.86 12.13
CA ASN A 181 4.21 21.92 13.27
C ASN A 181 3.66 23.34 13.50
N SER A 182 2.76 23.52 14.48
CA SER A 182 2.18 24.84 14.78
C SER A 182 3.17 25.88 15.31
N LYS A 183 4.38 25.47 15.70
CA LYS A 183 5.48 26.35 16.14
C LYS A 183 6.41 26.72 14.98
N ASP A 184 5.98 26.49 13.73
CA ASP A 184 6.76 26.71 12.52
C ASP A 184 8.10 25.95 12.46
N GLN A 185 8.27 24.90 13.26
CA GLN A 185 9.44 24.03 13.19
C GLN A 185 9.32 23.12 11.97
N ASN A 186 10.37 23.08 11.15
CA ASN A 186 10.43 22.26 9.95
C ASN A 186 11.43 21.13 10.11
N ILE A 187 11.01 19.89 9.85
CA ILE A 187 11.89 18.72 9.80
C ILE A 187 11.80 18.04 8.44
N PRO A 188 12.92 17.72 7.78
CA PRO A 188 12.91 16.96 6.54
C PRO A 188 12.26 15.58 6.74
N LEU A 189 11.32 15.24 5.86
CA LEU A 189 10.81 13.87 5.70
C LEU A 189 11.49 13.19 4.51
N ILE A 190 11.55 13.89 3.37
CA ILE A 190 12.24 13.44 2.15
C ILE A 190 13.12 14.60 1.69
N SER A 191 14.42 14.33 1.53
CA SER A 191 15.40 15.32 1.12
C SER A 191 16.11 14.86 -0.15
N GLU A 192 16.42 15.80 -1.04
CA GLU A 192 17.23 15.53 -2.23
C GLU A 192 18.56 16.30 -2.16
N PHE A 193 19.64 15.64 -2.57
CA PHE A 193 20.99 16.19 -2.63
C PHE A 193 21.62 15.90 -3.99
N GLU A 194 22.43 16.83 -4.49
CA GLU A 194 23.33 16.60 -5.63
C GLU A 194 24.77 16.64 -5.14
N ILE A 195 25.49 15.52 -5.25
CA ILE A 195 26.87 15.38 -4.78
C ILE A 195 27.69 14.65 -5.83
N ASN A 196 28.77 15.27 -6.31
CA ASN A 196 29.70 14.70 -7.30
C ASN A 196 28.98 14.10 -8.52
N GLY A 197 27.94 14.78 -9.01
CA GLY A 197 27.15 14.34 -10.15
C GLY A 197 26.20 13.16 -9.87
N ASN A 198 25.95 12.81 -8.60
CA ASN A 198 24.90 11.87 -8.19
C ASN A 198 23.68 12.62 -7.66
N ILE A 199 22.48 12.05 -7.85
CA ILE A 199 21.27 12.52 -7.18
C ILE A 199 20.91 11.55 -6.06
N ILE A 200 20.76 12.08 -4.85
CA ILE A 200 20.54 11.28 -3.64
C ILE A 200 19.19 11.71 -3.06
N ILE A 201 18.29 10.75 -2.83
CA ILE A 201 17.13 10.95 -1.97
C ILE A 201 17.39 10.29 -0.63
N TRP A 202 17.15 11.02 0.46
CA TRP A 202 17.11 10.49 1.80
C TRP A 202 15.69 10.54 2.35
N ILE A 203 15.23 9.40 2.88
CA ILE A 203 13.93 9.24 3.52
C ILE A 203 14.14 9.15 5.03
N ASN A 204 13.80 10.22 5.73
CA ASN A 204 13.97 10.36 7.17
C ASN A 204 12.86 9.66 7.97
N ARG A 205 12.61 8.36 7.72
CA ARG A 205 11.60 7.58 8.45
C ARG A 205 12.03 6.12 8.55
N ASN A 206 11.83 5.49 9.71
CA ASN A 206 12.33 4.13 9.96
C ASN A 206 11.65 3.09 9.04
N LEU A 207 10.33 3.17 8.86
CA LEU A 207 9.58 2.32 7.92
C LEU A 207 9.64 2.82 6.46
N SER A 208 10.50 3.79 6.14
CA SER A 208 10.49 4.48 4.84
C SER A 208 9.09 5.05 4.54
N LEU A 209 8.52 4.81 3.36
CA LEU A 209 7.21 5.32 2.92
C LEU A 209 6.20 4.19 2.60
N VAL A 210 6.41 2.99 3.14
CA VAL A 210 5.69 1.76 2.73
C VAL A 210 4.16 1.85 2.86
N ASP A 211 3.69 2.44 3.95
CA ASP A 211 2.30 2.66 4.31
C ASP A 211 1.76 4.03 3.83
N LEU A 212 2.61 4.80 3.16
CA LEU A 212 2.39 6.20 2.90
C LEU A 212 2.20 6.47 1.40
N PRO A 213 1.35 7.44 1.05
CA PRO A 213 1.14 7.81 -0.34
C PRO A 213 2.36 8.41 -1.02
N GLU A 214 3.26 8.99 -0.23
CA GLU A 214 4.56 9.47 -0.67
C GLU A 214 5.43 8.38 -1.30
N TRP A 215 5.07 7.09 -1.17
CA TRP A 215 5.69 6.04 -1.97
C TRP A 215 5.70 6.37 -3.46
N LYS A 216 4.68 7.09 -3.96
CA LYS A 216 4.64 7.56 -5.34
C LYS A 216 5.85 8.42 -5.72
N ILE A 217 6.40 9.20 -4.78
CA ILE A 217 7.59 10.03 -4.99
C ILE A 217 8.81 9.14 -5.32
N ILE A 218 8.92 7.96 -4.70
CA ILE A 218 9.98 6.99 -4.99
C ILE A 218 9.80 6.41 -6.39
N GLU A 219 8.57 6.00 -6.74
CA GLU A 219 8.23 5.49 -8.07
C GLU A 219 8.61 6.49 -9.18
N GLU A 220 8.20 7.75 -9.01
CA GLU A 220 8.47 8.84 -9.93
C GLU A 220 9.97 9.20 -9.98
N PHE A 221 10.66 9.27 -8.83
CA PHE A 221 12.10 9.53 -8.79
C PHE A 221 12.90 8.49 -9.56
N ILE A 222 12.61 7.20 -9.36
CA ILE A 222 13.32 6.10 -10.02
C ILE A 222 13.03 6.07 -11.52
N SER A 223 11.76 6.26 -11.90
CA SER A 223 11.29 5.95 -13.26
C SER A 223 11.31 7.14 -14.20
N ASN A 224 11.12 8.35 -13.67
CA ASN A 224 10.87 9.56 -14.44
C ASN A 224 11.79 10.72 -14.03
N GLY A 225 12.23 10.78 -12.76
CA GLY A 225 13.12 11.80 -12.24
C GLY A 225 14.42 11.87 -13.03
N TYR A 226 14.76 13.04 -13.56
CA TYR A 226 16.00 13.25 -14.31
C TYR A 226 16.23 12.25 -15.47
N PHE A 227 15.14 11.84 -16.13
CA PHE A 227 15.12 10.80 -17.17
C PHE A 227 16.19 10.90 -18.26
N ARG A 228 16.59 12.14 -18.59
CA ARG A 228 17.60 12.41 -19.63
C ARG A 228 19.03 12.15 -19.19
N LYS A 229 19.34 12.38 -17.90
CA LYS A 229 20.72 12.41 -17.38
C LYS A 229 21.07 11.15 -16.58
N TYR A 230 20.09 10.55 -15.90
CA TYR A 230 20.35 9.45 -14.96
C TYR A 230 19.66 8.15 -15.37
N PRO A 231 20.19 6.99 -14.94
CA PRO A 231 19.52 5.71 -15.10
C PRO A 231 18.09 5.76 -14.55
N CYS A 232 17.15 5.22 -15.31
CA CYS A 232 15.75 5.07 -14.93
C CYS A 232 15.30 3.64 -15.15
N ILE A 233 14.31 3.22 -14.35
CA ILE A 233 13.73 1.87 -14.38
C ILE A 233 12.20 2.02 -14.28
N PRO A 234 11.41 1.35 -15.14
CA PRO A 234 9.94 1.44 -15.11
C PRO A 234 9.33 0.91 -13.81
N TYR A 235 8.21 1.47 -13.37
CA TYR A 235 7.37 0.86 -12.32
C TYR A 235 6.07 0.28 -12.89
N LEU A 236 5.54 -0.72 -12.20
CA LEU A 236 4.31 -1.46 -12.47
C LEU A 236 3.14 -0.85 -11.69
N SER A 237 2.01 -0.68 -12.37
CA SER A 237 0.71 -0.38 -11.76
C SER A 237 -0.10 -1.68 -11.55
N GLU A 238 -1.14 -1.59 -10.72
CA GLU A 238 -2.03 -2.70 -10.38
C GLU A 238 -3.17 -2.88 -11.40
N TYR A 239 -3.25 -2.00 -12.40
CA TYR A 239 -4.28 -2.01 -13.43
C TYR A 239 -3.76 -1.49 -14.78
N SER A 240 -4.53 -1.73 -15.84
CA SER A 240 -4.19 -1.34 -17.21
C SER A 240 -4.13 0.19 -17.38
N ALA A 241 -3.52 0.67 -18.46
CA ALA A 241 -3.40 2.09 -18.75
C ALA A 241 -4.73 2.72 -19.19
N SER A 242 -5.70 1.90 -19.63
CA SER A 242 -7.06 2.30 -19.98
C SER A 242 -8.00 2.37 -18.78
N GLU A 243 -7.64 1.77 -17.64
CA GLU A 243 -8.41 1.83 -16.40
C GLU A 243 -8.00 3.09 -15.60
N ASN A 244 -8.97 3.81 -15.02
CA ASN A 244 -8.68 4.97 -14.18
C ASN A 244 -8.37 4.60 -12.73
N GLY A 245 -8.79 3.40 -12.29
CA GLY A 245 -8.55 2.85 -10.97
C GLY A 245 -9.28 1.53 -10.77
N LEU A 246 -8.92 0.83 -9.69
CA LEU A 246 -9.60 -0.38 -9.23
C LEU A 246 -10.10 -0.17 -7.81
N ILE A 247 -11.33 -0.64 -7.57
CA ILE A 247 -11.90 -0.66 -6.24
C ILE A 247 -12.55 -2.00 -5.92
N THR A 248 -12.30 -2.51 -4.72
CA THR A 248 -13.06 -3.64 -4.16
C THR A 248 -14.06 -3.14 -3.12
N MET A 249 -15.21 -3.79 -3.06
CA MET A 249 -16.17 -3.65 -1.98
C MET A 249 -16.40 -5.01 -1.32
N ARG A 250 -16.48 -5.01 0.00
CA ARG A 250 -16.77 -6.20 0.80
C ARG A 250 -17.73 -5.92 1.95
N LEU A 251 -18.57 -6.90 2.28
CA LEU A 251 -19.32 -6.90 3.53
C LEU A 251 -18.71 -7.91 4.51
N ASP A 252 -18.38 -7.43 5.70
CA ASP A 252 -17.94 -8.30 6.80
C ASP A 252 -19.18 -8.81 7.53
N CYS A 253 -19.53 -10.06 7.26
CA CYS A 253 -20.71 -10.74 7.81
C CYS A 253 -20.29 -11.50 9.08
N ASP A 254 -20.00 -10.77 10.15
CA ASP A 254 -19.58 -11.31 11.43
C ASP A 254 -20.76 -11.77 12.32
N GLU A 255 -21.98 -11.27 12.06
CA GLU A 255 -23.17 -11.54 12.88
C GLU A 255 -24.35 -12.24 12.18
N ASP A 256 -24.70 -11.78 10.98
CA ASP A 256 -25.80 -12.35 10.18
C ASP A 256 -25.44 -12.23 8.69
N ILE A 257 -25.37 -13.37 7.99
CA ILE A 257 -25.09 -13.41 6.55
C ILE A 257 -26.25 -12.82 5.75
N GLU A 258 -27.51 -13.10 6.13
CA GLU A 258 -28.65 -12.73 5.29
C GLU A 258 -28.93 -11.22 5.33
N SER A 259 -28.55 -10.52 6.40
CA SER A 259 -28.73 -9.07 6.49
C SER A 259 -27.93 -8.29 5.43
N ALA A 260 -26.90 -8.90 4.83
CA ALA A 260 -26.16 -8.34 3.70
C ALA A 260 -26.99 -8.26 2.40
N ARG A 261 -28.13 -8.97 2.31
CA ARG A 261 -28.99 -9.07 1.11
C ARG A 261 -29.29 -7.73 0.46
N LYS A 262 -29.73 -6.74 1.26
CA LYS A 262 -30.17 -5.45 0.73
C LYS A 262 -29.03 -4.70 0.03
N ILE A 263 -27.82 -4.79 0.56
CA ILE A 263 -26.64 -4.17 -0.05
C ILE A 263 -26.22 -4.97 -1.27
N PHE A 264 -26.15 -6.31 -1.19
CA PHE A 264 -25.84 -7.18 -2.33
C PHE A 264 -26.74 -6.90 -3.54
N GLU A 265 -28.05 -6.79 -3.36
CA GLU A 265 -29.00 -6.54 -4.46
C GLU A 265 -28.73 -5.22 -5.19
N ILE A 266 -28.23 -4.18 -4.51
CA ILE A 266 -27.87 -2.92 -5.19
C ILE A 266 -26.69 -3.13 -6.13
N TYR A 267 -25.62 -3.78 -5.68
CA TYR A 267 -24.44 -4.03 -6.52
C TYR A 267 -24.80 -4.94 -7.69
N LYS A 268 -25.55 -6.02 -7.42
CA LYS A 268 -26.08 -6.92 -8.43
C LYS A 268 -26.93 -6.19 -9.48
N ASN A 269 -27.86 -5.33 -9.06
CA ASN A 269 -28.71 -4.56 -9.99
C ASN A 269 -27.91 -3.58 -10.86
N ASN A 270 -26.70 -3.19 -10.43
CA ASN A 270 -25.77 -2.38 -11.22
C ASN A 270 -24.73 -3.21 -11.99
N GLY A 271 -24.82 -4.55 -11.95
CA GLY A 271 -23.85 -5.44 -12.59
C GLY A 271 -22.46 -5.39 -11.97
N LEU A 272 -22.36 -5.05 -10.67
CA LEU A 272 -21.10 -4.87 -9.96
C LEU A 272 -20.84 -6.05 -9.02
N PRO A 273 -19.60 -6.58 -8.99
CA PRO A 273 -19.25 -7.63 -8.05
C PRO A 273 -19.08 -7.07 -6.63
N ILE A 274 -19.37 -7.90 -5.64
CA ILE A 274 -19.11 -7.64 -4.22
C ILE A 274 -18.55 -8.91 -3.56
N SER A 275 -17.76 -8.76 -2.51
CA SER A 275 -17.25 -9.89 -1.74
C SER A 275 -17.90 -9.98 -0.35
N LEU A 276 -17.94 -11.17 0.24
CA LEU A 276 -18.38 -11.36 1.64
C LEU A 276 -17.26 -12.01 2.46
N ALA A 277 -16.95 -11.46 3.64
CA ALA A 277 -16.15 -12.17 4.64
C ALA A 277 -17.09 -12.82 5.64
N ILE A 278 -16.95 -14.13 5.87
CA ILE A 278 -17.89 -14.90 6.69
C ILE A 278 -17.21 -15.43 7.95
N THR A 279 -17.75 -15.04 9.11
CA THR A 279 -17.51 -15.71 10.39
C THR A 279 -18.46 -16.90 10.49
N THR A 280 -17.99 -18.09 10.86
CA THR A 280 -18.82 -19.32 10.73
C THR A 280 -19.52 -19.77 12.00
N ASN A 281 -19.24 -19.19 13.18
CA ASN A 281 -19.95 -19.51 14.43
C ASN A 281 -21.46 -19.21 14.38
N GLN A 282 -21.90 -18.35 13.47
CA GLN A 282 -23.30 -18.03 13.22
C GLN A 282 -24.05 -19.12 12.44
N ILE A 283 -23.33 -20.02 11.75
CA ILE A 283 -23.94 -21.08 10.93
C ILE A 283 -24.25 -22.29 11.82
N LYS A 284 -25.53 -22.57 12.04
CA LYS A 284 -26.00 -23.69 12.86
C LYS A 284 -26.84 -24.65 12.01
N GLU A 285 -26.59 -25.95 12.13
CA GLU A 285 -27.21 -26.99 11.28
C GLU A 285 -28.76 -27.01 11.36
N ASN A 286 -29.34 -26.55 12.46
CA ASN A 286 -30.78 -26.55 12.70
C ASN A 286 -31.41 -25.14 12.58
N GLN A 287 -30.76 -24.21 11.89
CA GLN A 287 -31.26 -22.85 11.66
C GLN A 287 -31.34 -22.54 10.17
N PHE A 288 -31.96 -21.41 9.83
CA PHE A 288 -31.96 -20.91 8.46
C PHE A 288 -30.52 -20.73 7.98
N ILE A 289 -30.22 -21.27 6.80
CA ILE A 289 -28.94 -21.13 6.12
C ILE A 289 -29.17 -20.22 4.91
N SER A 290 -28.60 -19.02 4.94
CA SER A 290 -28.69 -18.06 3.84
C SER A 290 -28.12 -18.62 2.53
N SER A 291 -28.81 -18.43 1.41
CA SER A 291 -28.30 -18.77 0.07
C SER A 291 -27.31 -17.74 -0.47
N LEU A 292 -27.22 -16.56 0.15
CA LEU A 292 -26.46 -15.42 -0.33
C LEU A 292 -25.00 -15.74 -0.70
N PRO A 293 -24.23 -16.56 0.07
CA PRO A 293 -22.85 -16.86 -0.32
C PRO A 293 -22.71 -17.55 -1.67
N LYS A 294 -23.69 -18.37 -2.08
CA LYS A 294 -23.70 -18.99 -3.42
C LYS A 294 -24.05 -17.97 -4.48
N GLU A 295 -25.08 -17.16 -4.25
CA GLU A 295 -25.48 -16.11 -5.18
C GLU A 295 -24.37 -15.08 -5.43
N VAL A 296 -23.60 -14.74 -4.40
CA VAL A 296 -22.42 -13.87 -4.56
C VAL A 296 -21.42 -14.47 -5.55
N ILE A 297 -21.13 -15.78 -5.45
CA ILE A 297 -20.25 -16.46 -6.41
C ILE A 297 -20.87 -16.48 -7.81
N ASP A 298 -22.17 -16.78 -7.93
CA ASP A 298 -22.88 -16.84 -9.21
C ASP A 298 -22.89 -15.48 -9.94
N TYR A 299 -22.82 -14.38 -9.19
CA TYR A 299 -22.71 -13.00 -9.71
C TYR A 299 -21.26 -12.48 -9.78
N GLY A 300 -20.26 -13.36 -9.72
CA GLY A 300 -18.85 -13.01 -9.93
C GLY A 300 -18.17 -12.33 -8.74
N GLY A 301 -18.75 -12.45 -7.54
CA GLY A 301 -18.15 -12.03 -6.28
C GLY A 301 -17.24 -13.09 -5.65
N THR A 302 -16.71 -12.79 -4.47
CA THR A 302 -15.79 -13.67 -3.72
C THR A 302 -16.28 -13.91 -2.29
N ILE A 303 -16.17 -15.15 -1.81
CA ILE A 303 -16.34 -15.50 -0.38
C ILE A 303 -14.97 -15.64 0.29
N LEU A 304 -14.79 -14.92 1.41
CA LEU A 304 -13.58 -14.89 2.21
C LEU A 304 -13.78 -15.55 3.57
N ASN A 305 -12.72 -16.19 4.04
CA ASN A 305 -12.64 -16.70 5.40
C ASN A 305 -12.45 -15.54 6.37
N HIS A 306 -13.31 -15.43 7.38
CA HIS A 306 -13.20 -14.43 8.45
C HIS A 306 -13.07 -15.08 9.84
N SER A 307 -12.35 -16.21 9.89
CA SER A 307 -12.23 -17.11 11.05
C SER A 307 -13.54 -17.80 11.46
N HIS A 308 -13.50 -18.60 12.52
CA HIS A 308 -14.68 -19.28 13.04
C HIS A 308 -15.37 -18.46 14.13
N SER A 309 -14.62 -18.00 15.12
CA SER A 309 -15.14 -17.30 16.31
C SER A 309 -14.88 -15.80 16.32
N HIS A 310 -14.26 -15.26 15.26
CA HIS A 310 -13.86 -13.86 15.14
C HIS A 310 -12.93 -13.36 16.27
N PRO A 311 -11.83 -14.06 16.62
CA PRO A 311 -10.93 -13.60 17.68
C PRO A 311 -9.90 -12.59 17.15
N ILE A 312 -9.57 -11.58 17.96
CA ILE A 312 -8.45 -10.66 17.71
C ILE A 312 -7.15 -11.46 17.50
N ASN A 313 -6.30 -11.01 16.56
CA ASN A 313 -5.06 -11.71 16.19
C ASN A 313 -5.25 -13.20 15.84
N TRP A 314 -6.46 -13.64 15.48
CA TRP A 314 -6.80 -15.03 15.17
C TRP A 314 -6.55 -15.99 16.35
N GLY A 315 -6.58 -15.48 17.58
CA GLY A 315 -6.24 -16.25 18.78
C GLY A 315 -4.74 -16.39 19.05
N GLU A 316 -3.90 -15.60 18.34
CA GLU A 316 -2.48 -15.30 18.61
C GLU A 316 -1.48 -16.45 18.40
N SER A 317 -1.75 -17.66 18.91
CA SER A 317 -0.86 -18.82 18.75
C SER A 317 -1.12 -19.55 17.44
N LYS A 318 -0.06 -20.08 16.81
CA LYS A 318 -0.17 -20.80 15.52
C LYS A 318 -1.24 -21.89 15.53
N ASP A 319 -1.33 -22.68 16.60
CA ASP A 319 -2.32 -23.76 16.69
C ASP A 319 -3.77 -23.24 16.75
N LYS A 320 -4.02 -22.16 17.50
CA LYS A 320 -5.34 -21.52 17.59
C LYS A 320 -5.72 -20.90 16.26
N ILE A 321 -4.80 -20.16 15.65
CA ILE A 321 -4.95 -19.58 14.31
C ILE A 321 -5.32 -20.67 13.30
N LYS A 322 -4.56 -21.77 13.27
CA LYS A 322 -4.78 -22.90 12.36
C LYS A 322 -6.14 -23.55 12.58
N LYS A 323 -6.55 -23.71 13.85
CA LYS A 323 -7.87 -24.25 14.22
C LYS A 323 -9.00 -23.34 13.73
N GLU A 324 -8.93 -22.04 13.99
CA GLU A 324 -9.92 -21.04 13.55
C GLU A 324 -10.14 -21.09 12.04
N ILE A 325 -9.05 -21.08 11.26
CA ILE A 325 -9.09 -21.12 9.80
C ILE A 325 -9.73 -22.39 9.29
N LYS A 326 -9.18 -23.54 9.73
CA LYS A 326 -9.61 -24.85 9.23
C LYS A 326 -11.06 -25.11 9.55
N THR A 327 -11.49 -24.74 10.77
CA THR A 327 -12.88 -24.89 11.20
C THR A 327 -13.79 -24.06 10.30
N SER A 328 -13.44 -22.79 10.07
CA SER A 328 -14.21 -21.91 9.21
C SER A 328 -14.29 -22.39 7.76
N ASN A 329 -13.15 -22.76 7.15
CA ASN A 329 -13.14 -23.29 5.78
C ASN A 329 -13.91 -24.60 5.64
N ASN A 330 -13.85 -25.49 6.64
CA ASN A 330 -14.61 -26.74 6.61
C ASN A 330 -16.12 -26.48 6.66
N ILE A 331 -16.58 -25.53 7.48
CA ILE A 331 -17.99 -25.15 7.56
C ILE A 331 -18.44 -24.50 6.25
N ILE A 332 -17.70 -23.53 5.72
CA ILE A 332 -18.01 -22.88 4.43
C ILE A 332 -18.13 -23.93 3.31
N LYS A 333 -17.19 -24.88 3.26
CA LYS A 333 -17.20 -25.96 2.26
C LYS A 333 -18.38 -26.91 2.45
N LYS A 334 -18.67 -27.35 3.68
CA LYS A 334 -19.78 -28.26 3.98
C LYS A 334 -21.13 -27.61 3.64
N THR A 335 -21.31 -26.34 3.98
CA THR A 335 -22.59 -25.65 3.86
C THR A 335 -22.84 -25.13 2.44
N TYR A 336 -21.82 -24.54 1.81
CA TYR A 336 -21.99 -23.84 0.54
C TYR A 336 -21.31 -24.52 -0.65
N GLY A 337 -20.47 -25.54 -0.41
CA GLY A 337 -19.64 -26.15 -1.47
C GLY A 337 -18.47 -25.26 -1.92
N ILE A 338 -18.16 -24.22 -1.15
CA ILE A 338 -17.15 -23.21 -1.52
C ILE A 338 -15.84 -23.47 -0.76
N LYS A 339 -14.71 -23.41 -1.44
CA LYS A 339 -13.38 -23.36 -0.80
C LYS A 339 -12.91 -21.90 -0.80
N ALA A 340 -12.95 -21.23 0.36
CA ALA A 340 -12.39 -19.89 0.46
C ALA A 340 -10.84 -19.97 0.38
N GLU A 341 -10.28 -19.28 -0.61
CA GLU A 341 -8.83 -19.21 -0.88
C GLU A 341 -8.21 -17.90 -0.38
N TYR A 342 -9.05 -16.98 0.09
CA TYR A 342 -8.69 -15.66 0.59
C TYR A 342 -9.30 -15.44 1.96
N ALA A 343 -8.63 -14.62 2.77
CA ALA A 343 -9.06 -14.32 4.13
C ALA A 343 -9.12 -12.82 4.43
N VAL A 344 -9.87 -12.48 5.47
CA VAL A 344 -9.86 -11.16 6.10
C VAL A 344 -9.56 -11.38 7.57
N SER A 345 -8.61 -10.65 8.12
CA SER A 345 -8.35 -10.78 9.55
C SER A 345 -9.47 -10.17 10.39
N PRO A 346 -9.99 -10.86 11.44
CA PRO A 346 -10.89 -10.28 12.42
C PRO A 346 -10.31 -8.99 12.99
N PHE A 347 -11.16 -7.97 13.08
CA PHE A 347 -10.78 -6.61 13.47
C PHE A 347 -9.64 -6.01 12.60
N HIS A 348 -9.31 -6.64 11.47
CA HIS A 348 -8.13 -6.37 10.63
C HIS A 348 -6.78 -6.53 11.35
N HIS A 349 -6.77 -7.21 12.49
CA HIS A 349 -5.55 -7.49 13.25
C HIS A 349 -4.83 -8.71 12.68
N LEU A 350 -3.64 -8.50 12.11
CA LEU A 350 -2.81 -9.56 11.53
C LEU A 350 -1.49 -9.67 12.28
N THR A 351 -0.92 -10.87 12.30
CA THR A 351 0.39 -11.14 12.89
C THR A 351 1.23 -11.96 11.90
N TRP A 352 2.55 -11.98 12.10
CA TRP A 352 3.44 -12.86 11.32
C TRP A 352 3.08 -14.34 11.47
N ASN A 353 2.69 -14.78 12.67
CA ASN A 353 2.18 -16.14 12.89
C ASN A 353 0.95 -16.44 12.03
N ALA A 354 0.02 -15.49 11.90
CA ALA A 354 -1.18 -15.65 11.07
C ALA A 354 -0.83 -15.76 9.58
N LEU A 355 0.11 -14.93 9.10
CA LEU A 355 0.61 -15.01 7.72
C LEU A 355 1.28 -16.36 7.43
N GLU A 356 2.12 -16.85 8.35
CA GLU A 356 2.77 -18.16 8.22
C GLU A 356 1.74 -19.29 8.15
N VAL A 357 0.76 -19.31 9.06
CA VAL A 357 -0.28 -20.34 9.06
C VAL A 357 -1.15 -20.27 7.80
N LEU A 358 -1.53 -19.07 7.35
CA LEU A 358 -2.28 -18.92 6.11
C LEU A 358 -1.49 -19.45 4.90
N SER A 359 -0.19 -19.15 4.83
CA SER A 359 0.71 -19.68 3.80
C SER A 359 0.86 -21.20 3.89
N GLU A 360 0.96 -21.79 5.10
CA GLU A 360 0.97 -23.25 5.32
C GLU A 360 -0.33 -23.94 4.90
N LEU A 361 -1.44 -23.20 4.84
CA LEU A 361 -2.77 -23.70 4.47
C LEU A 361 -3.14 -23.36 3.01
N ASP A 362 -2.17 -22.95 2.21
CA ASP A 362 -2.31 -22.61 0.80
C ASP A 362 -3.34 -21.49 0.52
N PHE A 363 -3.51 -20.55 1.46
CA PHE A 363 -4.27 -19.33 1.19
C PHE A 363 -3.49 -18.43 0.24
N LYS A 364 -4.16 -17.92 -0.79
CA LYS A 364 -3.56 -17.09 -1.84
C LYS A 364 -3.40 -15.63 -1.43
N GLY A 365 -4.24 -15.16 -0.50
CA GLY A 365 -4.16 -13.78 -0.05
C GLY A 365 -4.96 -13.48 1.22
N VAL A 366 -4.59 -12.39 1.88
CA VAL A 366 -5.24 -11.89 3.10
C VAL A 366 -5.43 -10.38 3.05
N ILE A 367 -6.54 -9.91 3.59
CA ILE A 367 -6.83 -8.49 3.82
C ILE A 367 -6.66 -8.18 5.31
N ALA A 368 -5.90 -7.14 5.63
CA ALA A 368 -5.63 -6.75 7.01
C ALA A 368 -5.09 -5.32 7.12
N GLY A 369 -4.68 -4.92 8.33
CA GLY A 369 -3.93 -3.69 8.57
C GLY A 369 -4.84 -2.50 8.82
N ILE A 370 -4.66 -1.88 9.97
CA ILE A 370 -5.36 -0.66 10.39
C ILE A 370 -4.37 0.31 11.01
N SER A 371 -4.72 1.59 10.98
CA SER A 371 -3.90 2.69 11.46
C SER A 371 -3.64 2.68 12.97
N SER A 372 -4.30 1.83 13.74
CA SER A 372 -4.21 1.81 15.21
C SER A 372 -3.38 0.68 15.81
N SER A 373 -3.03 -0.36 15.06
CA SER A 373 -2.38 -1.54 15.63
C SER A 373 -1.18 -2.04 14.83
N HIS A 374 -1.40 -2.37 13.55
CA HIS A 374 -0.47 -3.20 12.79
C HIS A 374 0.07 -2.50 11.54
N HIS A 375 0.86 -1.46 11.76
CA HIS A 375 1.41 -0.63 10.69
C HIS A 375 2.35 -1.36 9.73
N GLU A 376 2.99 -2.44 10.16
CA GLU A 376 3.79 -3.32 9.30
C GLU A 376 2.95 -4.03 8.21
N PHE A 377 1.64 -4.18 8.44
CA PHE A 377 0.68 -4.74 7.48
C PHE A 377 -0.19 -3.66 6.81
N LEU A 378 0.11 -2.39 7.06
CA LEU A 378 -0.44 -1.26 6.33
C LEU A 378 0.50 -0.94 5.16
N ILE A 379 0.09 -1.27 3.95
CA ILE A 379 0.87 -1.11 2.73
C ILE A 379 0.05 -0.37 1.68
N ILE A 380 0.68 0.57 0.99
CA ILE A 380 -0.03 1.38 -0.01
C ILE A 380 -0.26 0.62 -1.33
N LYS A 381 0.61 -0.34 -1.65
CA LYS A 381 0.50 -1.24 -2.80
C LYS A 381 0.42 -2.68 -2.35
N GLY A 382 -0.62 -3.39 -2.77
CA GLY A 382 -0.82 -4.80 -2.46
C GLY A 382 0.20 -5.70 -3.15
N GLY A 383 0.43 -6.88 -2.59
CA GLY A 383 1.33 -7.89 -3.13
C GLY A 383 2.03 -8.71 -2.05
N LEU A 384 3.16 -9.33 -2.39
CA LEU A 384 3.95 -10.09 -1.43
C LEU A 384 4.60 -9.18 -0.38
N ILE A 385 4.53 -9.59 0.88
CA ILE A 385 5.13 -8.86 2.00
C ILE A 385 6.51 -9.40 2.39
N HIS A 386 6.77 -10.68 2.14
CA HIS A 386 8.04 -11.34 2.44
C HIS A 386 8.34 -12.44 1.43
N GLU A 387 9.60 -12.59 1.02
CA GLU A 387 9.99 -13.52 -0.06
C GLU A 387 9.83 -15.02 0.29
N LYS A 388 9.79 -15.35 1.59
CA LYS A 388 9.60 -16.71 2.09
C LYS A 388 8.12 -17.10 2.26
N LEU A 389 7.20 -16.15 2.12
CA LEU A 389 5.78 -16.38 2.31
C LEU A 389 5.08 -16.31 0.95
N ASP A 390 4.40 -17.38 0.56
CA ASP A 390 3.64 -17.43 -0.70
C ASP A 390 2.18 -17.00 -0.45
N ILE A 391 2.03 -15.80 0.11
CA ILE A 391 0.72 -15.19 0.37
C ILE A 391 0.76 -13.69 0.10
N LEU A 392 -0.25 -13.22 -0.62
CA LEU A 392 -0.41 -11.81 -0.95
C LEU A 392 -1.14 -11.06 0.17
N LEU A 393 -0.71 -9.84 0.45
CA LEU A 393 -1.37 -8.93 1.35
C LEU A 393 -2.01 -7.78 0.56
N HIS A 394 -3.23 -7.43 0.93
CA HIS A 394 -3.85 -6.16 0.57
C HIS A 394 -4.30 -5.47 1.86
N SER A 395 -3.97 -4.19 2.04
CA SER A 395 -4.41 -3.50 3.26
C SER A 395 -5.88 -3.15 3.19
N GLN A 396 -6.56 -3.05 4.33
CA GLN A 396 -7.87 -2.43 4.39
C GLN A 396 -7.70 -0.90 4.42
N GLN A 397 -8.19 -0.21 3.39
CA GLN A 397 -8.00 1.25 3.31
C GLN A 397 -9.13 2.02 3.99
N CYS A 398 -10.36 1.54 3.85
CA CYS A 398 -11.55 2.26 4.29
C CYS A 398 -12.64 1.32 4.81
N MET A 399 -13.21 1.64 5.95
CA MET A 399 -14.42 1.10 6.52
C MET A 399 -15.43 2.24 6.56
N ILE A 400 -16.55 2.01 5.90
CA ILE A 400 -17.68 2.93 5.93
C ILE A 400 -18.49 2.57 7.17
N HIS A 401 -18.78 3.58 7.98
CA HIS A 401 -19.55 3.42 9.20
C HIS A 401 -20.62 4.50 9.25
N GLY A 402 -21.85 4.13 9.57
CA GLY A 402 -22.96 5.07 9.63
C GLY A 402 -22.74 6.18 10.66
N ASP A 403 -22.02 5.92 11.76
CA ASP A 403 -21.68 6.96 12.74
C ASP A 403 -20.79 8.06 12.17
N CYS A 404 -20.04 7.78 11.10
CA CYS A 404 -19.17 8.75 10.45
C CYS A 404 -19.90 9.61 9.42
N ILE A 405 -21.14 9.26 9.05
CA ILE A 405 -21.91 9.97 8.01
C ILE A 405 -23.05 10.71 8.67
N THR A 406 -22.85 11.95 9.07
CA THR A 406 -23.84 12.73 9.82
C THR A 406 -24.38 13.90 8.99
N LYS A 407 -25.27 14.72 9.55
CA LYS A 407 -25.73 15.96 8.88
C LYS A 407 -24.58 16.92 8.55
N ILE A 408 -23.49 16.87 9.33
CA ILE A 408 -22.33 17.75 9.19
C ILE A 408 -21.15 17.06 8.52
N ARG A 409 -21.12 15.72 8.48
CA ARG A 409 -20.04 14.94 7.89
C ARG A 409 -20.56 14.08 6.76
N THR A 410 -20.21 14.45 5.53
CA THR A 410 -20.67 13.79 4.32
C THR A 410 -19.71 12.68 3.87
N LEU A 411 -20.09 11.94 2.81
CA LEU A 411 -19.24 10.93 2.19
C LEU A 411 -17.94 11.49 1.56
N ASN A 412 -17.81 12.81 1.43
CA ASN A 412 -16.75 13.44 0.64
C ASN A 412 -15.34 12.99 1.05
N SER A 413 -15.08 12.74 2.34
CA SER A 413 -13.76 12.25 2.77
C SER A 413 -13.42 10.88 2.17
N TYR A 414 -14.40 9.97 2.13
CA TYR A 414 -14.23 8.64 1.55
C TYR A 414 -14.07 8.71 0.03
N LEU A 415 -14.93 9.47 -0.64
CA LEU A 415 -14.90 9.64 -2.11
C LEU A 415 -13.59 10.29 -2.58
N ASN A 416 -13.09 11.28 -1.83
CA ASN A 416 -11.80 11.90 -2.09
C ASN A 416 -10.65 10.91 -1.88
N ALA A 417 -10.69 10.08 -0.84
CA ALA A 417 -9.70 9.04 -0.63
C ALA A 417 -9.68 8.03 -1.80
N PHE A 418 -10.85 7.58 -2.26
CA PHE A 418 -10.94 6.66 -3.41
C PHE A 418 -10.36 7.26 -4.69
N SER A 419 -10.71 8.52 -5.00
CA SER A 419 -10.13 9.24 -6.14
C SER A 419 -8.63 9.40 -6.02
N LEU A 420 -8.13 9.64 -4.81
CA LEU A 420 -6.71 9.85 -4.56
C LEU A 420 -5.89 8.57 -4.77
N TYR A 421 -6.35 7.41 -4.25
CA TYR A 421 -5.73 6.11 -4.54
C TYR A 421 -5.69 5.85 -6.06
N SER A 422 -6.83 6.09 -6.72
CA SER A 422 -6.99 5.97 -8.17
C SER A 422 -5.95 6.81 -8.92
N ASN A 423 -5.94 8.12 -8.68
CA ASN A 423 -5.07 9.08 -9.37
C ASN A 423 -3.57 8.77 -9.17
N LEU A 424 -3.21 8.16 -8.04
CA LEU A 424 -1.82 7.83 -7.73
C LEU A 424 -1.39 6.44 -8.22
N GLY A 425 -2.30 5.69 -8.85
CA GLY A 425 -1.96 4.42 -9.49
C GLY A 425 -2.13 3.19 -8.60
N PHE A 426 -2.89 3.32 -7.51
CA PHE A 426 -3.08 2.27 -6.51
C PHE A 426 -4.51 1.74 -6.52
N SER A 427 -4.67 0.43 -6.33
CA SER A 427 -5.96 -0.16 -6.01
C SER A 427 -6.40 0.25 -4.59
N THR A 428 -7.70 0.26 -4.35
CA THR A 428 -8.26 0.55 -3.04
C THR A 428 -9.40 -0.41 -2.71
N GLY A 429 -9.62 -0.68 -1.44
CA GLY A 429 -10.71 -1.50 -0.96
C GLY A 429 -11.47 -0.77 0.13
N TYR A 430 -12.79 -0.87 0.09
CA TYR A 430 -13.62 -0.47 1.22
C TYR A 430 -14.52 -1.60 1.70
N LEU A 431 -14.93 -1.48 2.96
CA LEU A 431 -15.87 -2.41 3.58
C LEU A 431 -17.00 -1.68 4.28
N ASP A 432 -18.06 -2.42 4.53
CA ASP A 432 -19.13 -2.08 5.48
C ASP A 432 -19.54 -3.37 6.24
N HIS A 433 -20.32 -3.21 7.31
CA HIS A 433 -20.96 -4.31 8.02
C HIS A 433 -22.47 -4.27 7.78
N PRO A 434 -23.10 -5.42 7.49
CA PRO A 434 -24.55 -5.52 7.46
C PRO A 434 -25.18 -5.16 8.81
N ILE A 435 -26.34 -4.49 8.80
CA ILE A 435 -27.10 -4.20 10.03
C ILE A 435 -27.58 -5.51 10.66
N SER A 436 -27.31 -5.71 11.95
CA SER A 436 -27.79 -6.86 12.71
C SER A 436 -28.77 -6.42 13.80
N LYS A 437 -29.34 -7.40 14.53
CA LYS A 437 -30.15 -7.12 15.73
C LYS A 437 -29.33 -6.54 16.89
N ARG A 438 -28.04 -6.85 16.97
CA ARG A 438 -27.16 -6.43 18.07
C ARG A 438 -26.56 -5.05 17.81
N TYR A 439 -26.17 -4.78 16.57
CA TYR A 439 -25.45 -3.57 16.21
C TYR A 439 -25.76 -3.15 14.78
N ASP A 440 -26.04 -1.86 14.60
CA ASP A 440 -26.40 -1.27 13.30
C ASP A 440 -25.26 -0.47 12.68
N TYR A 441 -24.08 -0.46 13.31
CA TYR A 441 -22.89 0.27 12.86
C TYR A 441 -23.19 1.75 12.56
N GLY A 442 -24.11 2.34 13.32
CA GLY A 442 -24.50 3.74 13.21
C GLY A 442 -25.37 4.07 11.98
N TRP A 443 -25.83 3.06 11.24
CA TRP A 443 -26.66 3.27 10.04
C TRP A 443 -28.08 3.73 10.37
N ILE A 444 -28.60 3.42 11.57
CA ILE A 444 -29.97 3.68 12.03
C ILE A 444 -31.01 2.81 11.30
N ASN A 445 -30.92 2.70 9.97
CA ASN A 445 -31.80 1.87 9.16
C ASN A 445 -31.16 1.49 7.82
N PHE A 446 -31.76 0.50 7.17
CA PHE A 446 -31.29 0.00 5.88
C PHE A 446 -31.46 1.01 4.76
N GLU A 447 -32.52 1.84 4.76
CA GLU A 447 -32.76 2.83 3.70
C GLU A 447 -31.59 3.81 3.58
N ARG A 448 -31.03 4.24 4.72
CA ARG A 448 -29.86 5.12 4.77
C ARG A 448 -28.58 4.41 4.30
N GLN A 449 -28.35 3.17 4.71
CA GLN A 449 -27.19 2.37 4.26
C GLN A 449 -27.25 2.16 2.74
N VAL A 450 -28.40 1.72 2.22
CA VAL A 450 -28.69 1.52 0.79
C VAL A 450 -28.43 2.80 -0.01
N LYS A 451 -29.01 3.93 0.41
CA LYS A 451 -28.84 5.23 -0.27
C LYS A 451 -27.38 5.66 -0.31
N THR A 452 -26.64 5.41 0.78
CA THR A 452 -25.22 5.75 0.87
C THR A 452 -24.40 4.94 -0.13
N HIS A 453 -24.65 3.63 -0.24
CA HIS A 453 -23.97 2.79 -1.24
C HIS A 453 -24.32 3.17 -2.68
N GLN A 454 -25.57 3.55 -2.96
CA GLN A 454 -25.96 4.07 -4.28
C GLN A 454 -25.15 5.32 -4.66
N GLN A 455 -24.97 6.26 -3.72
CA GLN A 455 -24.15 7.46 -3.95
C GLN A 455 -22.68 7.13 -4.24
N ILE A 456 -22.13 6.12 -3.56
CA ILE A 456 -20.74 5.66 -3.77
C ILE A 456 -20.60 5.03 -5.16
N ILE A 457 -21.52 4.13 -5.53
CA ILE A 457 -21.54 3.48 -6.83
C ILE A 457 -21.62 4.54 -7.94
N GLU A 458 -22.58 5.46 -7.86
CA GLU A 458 -22.76 6.53 -8.84
C GLU A 458 -21.48 7.36 -9.00
N TYR A 459 -20.87 7.78 -7.89
CA TYR A 459 -19.64 8.56 -7.91
C TYR A 459 -18.49 7.81 -8.60
N LEU A 460 -18.27 6.54 -8.24
CA LEU A 460 -17.15 5.75 -8.75
C LEU A 460 -17.30 5.40 -10.23
N LEU A 461 -18.53 5.08 -10.66
CA LEU A 461 -18.84 4.88 -12.08
C LEU A 461 -18.63 6.17 -12.88
N ASN A 462 -19.05 7.33 -12.36
CA ASN A 462 -18.81 8.63 -13.02
C ASN A 462 -17.31 8.97 -13.12
N LYS A 463 -16.47 8.42 -12.25
CA LYS A 463 -15.00 8.56 -12.32
C LYS A 463 -14.34 7.49 -13.21
N ASN A 464 -15.11 6.56 -13.78
CA ASN A 464 -14.63 5.38 -14.48
C ASN A 464 -13.68 4.52 -13.62
N ILE A 465 -13.90 4.50 -12.30
CA ILE A 465 -13.18 3.60 -11.38
C ILE A 465 -13.88 2.25 -11.43
N LYS A 466 -13.13 1.20 -11.77
CA LYS A 466 -13.69 -0.12 -12.02
C LYS A 466 -13.87 -0.89 -10.71
N PHE A 467 -15.09 -1.38 -10.47
CA PHE A 467 -15.36 -2.37 -9.43
C PHE A 467 -14.85 -3.73 -9.86
N ILE A 468 -14.13 -4.39 -8.96
CA ILE A 468 -13.68 -5.78 -9.12
C ILE A 468 -13.94 -6.54 -7.82
N ASP A 469 -14.05 -7.86 -7.91
CA ASP A 469 -14.11 -8.69 -6.72
C ASP A 469 -12.71 -8.86 -6.09
N GLN A 470 -12.69 -9.42 -4.89
CA GLN A 470 -11.43 -9.58 -4.17
C GLN A 470 -10.49 -10.60 -4.84
N LYS A 471 -11.03 -11.62 -5.51
CA LYS A 471 -10.25 -12.60 -6.26
C LYS A 471 -9.53 -11.97 -7.44
N GLU A 472 -10.21 -11.20 -8.29
CA GLU A 472 -9.58 -10.49 -9.42
C GLU A 472 -8.46 -9.57 -8.93
N LEU A 473 -8.68 -8.84 -7.81
CA LEU A 473 -7.63 -8.01 -7.24
C LEU A 473 -6.38 -8.84 -6.90
N PHE A 474 -6.53 -9.92 -6.12
CA PHE A 474 -5.39 -10.77 -5.78
C PHE A 474 -4.77 -11.46 -7.00
N GLU A 475 -5.55 -11.86 -8.00
CA GLU A 475 -4.99 -12.41 -9.24
C GLU A 475 -4.16 -11.39 -10.02
N ARG A 476 -4.56 -10.11 -10.03
CA ARG A 476 -3.78 -9.00 -10.61
C ARG A 476 -2.50 -8.72 -9.81
N LEU A 477 -2.58 -8.75 -8.48
CA LEU A 477 -1.40 -8.66 -7.62
C LEU A 477 -0.43 -9.83 -7.88
N ALA A 478 -0.94 -11.05 -8.02
CA ALA A 478 -0.14 -12.23 -8.38
C ALA A 478 0.48 -12.10 -9.78
N ALA A 479 -0.27 -11.57 -10.75
CA ALA A 479 0.21 -11.30 -12.11
C ALA A 479 1.38 -10.31 -12.10
N LYS A 480 1.27 -9.24 -11.32
CA LYS A 480 2.32 -8.22 -11.17
C LYS A 480 3.66 -8.83 -10.72
N GLU A 481 3.61 -9.78 -9.77
CA GLU A 481 4.80 -10.49 -9.29
C GLU A 481 5.48 -11.38 -10.35
N LYS A 482 4.73 -11.77 -11.40
CA LYS A 482 5.21 -12.62 -12.50
C LYS A 482 5.72 -11.83 -13.71
N ILE A 483 5.46 -10.53 -13.78
CA ILE A 483 5.95 -9.71 -14.90
C ILE A 483 7.48 -9.65 -14.88
N GLN A 484 8.08 -9.96 -16.03
CA GLN A 484 9.51 -9.83 -16.23
C GLN A 484 9.80 -8.61 -17.09
N LEU A 485 10.68 -7.75 -16.59
CA LEU A 485 11.07 -6.51 -17.23
C LEU A 485 12.58 -6.45 -17.40
N LYS A 486 13.00 -6.17 -18.62
CA LYS A 486 14.39 -5.88 -18.95
C LYS A 486 14.48 -4.50 -19.56
N THR A 487 15.33 -3.66 -18.98
CA THR A 487 15.53 -2.28 -19.40
C THR A 487 16.95 -2.09 -19.89
N ILE A 488 17.10 -1.74 -21.15
CA ILE A 488 18.39 -1.46 -21.78
C ILE A 488 18.48 0.04 -21.99
N ASN A 489 19.44 0.66 -21.29
CA ASN A 489 19.75 2.07 -21.43
C ASN A 489 20.71 2.29 -22.61
N LYS A 490 20.31 3.10 -23.58
CA LYS A 490 21.13 3.56 -24.70
C LYS A 490 21.31 5.08 -24.58
N ASN A 491 22.22 5.66 -25.37
CA ASN A 491 22.52 7.10 -25.27
C ASN A 491 21.26 7.97 -25.41
N ASP A 492 20.45 7.72 -26.45
CA ASP A 492 19.29 8.58 -26.77
C ASP A 492 17.93 7.97 -26.45
N SER A 493 17.89 6.73 -25.93
CA SER A 493 16.64 6.02 -25.70
C SER A 493 16.79 4.90 -24.67
N TYR A 494 15.66 4.40 -24.19
CA TYR A 494 15.54 3.14 -23.50
C TYR A 494 14.84 2.12 -24.39
N SER A 495 15.31 0.88 -24.37
CA SER A 495 14.58 -0.27 -24.92
C SER A 495 14.08 -1.14 -23.77
N LEU A 496 12.79 -1.43 -23.78
CA LEU A 496 12.11 -2.26 -22.81
C LEU A 496 11.69 -3.56 -23.48
N GLU A 497 11.96 -4.68 -22.80
CA GLU A 497 11.37 -5.98 -23.08
C GLU A 497 10.48 -6.35 -21.89
N ILE A 498 9.21 -6.59 -22.17
CA ILE A 498 8.15 -6.77 -21.18
C ILE A 498 7.50 -8.12 -21.45
N LYS A 499 7.68 -9.07 -20.54
CA LYS A 499 7.04 -10.38 -20.62
C LYS A 499 5.93 -10.46 -19.57
N ASN A 500 4.69 -10.61 -20.02
CA ASN A 500 3.54 -10.85 -19.17
C ASN A 500 2.96 -12.24 -19.49
N GLU A 501 3.17 -13.18 -18.58
CA GLU A 501 2.66 -14.56 -18.71
C GLU A 501 1.26 -14.73 -18.09
N SER A 502 0.67 -13.66 -17.60
CA SER A 502 -0.67 -13.69 -16.99
C SER A 502 -1.74 -13.33 -18.01
N LYS A 503 -2.98 -13.74 -17.72
CA LYS A 503 -4.19 -13.32 -18.44
C LYS A 503 -4.60 -11.87 -18.16
N HIS A 504 -3.97 -11.22 -17.18
CA HIS A 504 -4.38 -9.90 -16.70
C HIS A 504 -3.54 -8.82 -17.38
N CYS A 505 -4.21 -7.81 -17.94
CA CYS A 505 -3.55 -6.63 -18.47
C CYS A 505 -3.24 -5.65 -17.32
N LEU A 506 -1.96 -5.38 -17.10
CA LEU A 506 -1.48 -4.36 -16.16
C LEU A 506 -0.91 -3.17 -16.94
N SER A 507 -0.26 -2.22 -16.27
CA SER A 507 0.45 -1.14 -16.95
C SER A 507 1.80 -0.84 -16.33
N ILE A 508 2.64 -0.20 -17.13
CA ILE A 508 3.94 0.35 -16.75
C ILE A 508 3.90 1.85 -16.92
N SER A 509 4.55 2.56 -16.01
CA SER A 509 4.87 3.97 -16.17
C SER A 509 6.37 4.16 -16.32
N PHE A 510 6.79 4.91 -17.34
CA PHE A 510 8.19 5.14 -17.64
C PHE A 510 8.40 6.33 -18.57
N GLY A 511 9.38 7.19 -18.28
CA GLY A 511 9.67 8.38 -19.08
C GLY A 511 8.53 9.39 -19.14
N GLY A 512 7.63 9.39 -18.16
CA GLY A 512 6.41 10.23 -18.17
C GLY A 512 5.25 9.67 -18.99
N GLU A 513 5.43 8.49 -19.62
CA GLU A 513 4.37 7.78 -20.32
C GLU A 513 3.83 6.62 -19.49
N ARG A 514 2.56 6.25 -19.72
CA ARG A 514 1.94 5.04 -19.16
C ARG A 514 1.39 4.19 -20.29
N PHE A 515 1.66 2.88 -20.27
CA PHE A 515 1.21 1.96 -21.31
C PHE A 515 0.94 0.55 -20.77
N ASN A 516 0.16 -0.23 -21.52
CA ASN A 516 -0.26 -1.57 -21.15
C ASN A 516 0.89 -2.59 -21.16
N CYS A 517 0.82 -3.53 -20.22
CA CYS A 517 1.50 -4.82 -20.26
C CYS A 517 0.54 -5.84 -20.85
N GLU A 518 0.54 -5.98 -22.16
CA GLU A 518 -0.38 -6.88 -22.87
C GLU A 518 -0.30 -8.32 -22.32
N PRO A 519 -1.44 -8.99 -22.11
CA PRO A 519 -1.49 -10.31 -21.49
C PRO A 519 -0.95 -11.41 -22.43
N LEU A 520 -0.32 -12.43 -21.84
CA LEU A 520 0.16 -13.64 -22.51
C LEU A 520 1.15 -13.39 -23.68
N VAL A 521 1.87 -12.27 -23.66
CA VAL A 521 2.81 -11.91 -24.72
C VAL A 521 4.10 -11.29 -24.17
N THR A 522 5.14 -11.31 -25.01
CA THR A 522 6.33 -10.47 -24.84
C THR A 522 6.21 -9.27 -25.77
N THR A 523 6.28 -8.06 -25.20
CA THR A 523 6.25 -6.81 -25.96
C THR A 523 7.59 -6.08 -25.85
N TYR A 524 7.93 -5.35 -26.92
CA TYR A 524 9.13 -4.53 -26.99
C TYR A 524 8.73 -3.07 -27.17
N LYS A 525 9.23 -2.18 -26.32
CA LYS A 525 8.98 -0.74 -26.42
C LYS A 525 10.29 0.04 -26.47
N LYS A 526 10.30 1.11 -27.25
CA LYS A 526 11.40 2.08 -27.29
C LYS A 526 10.86 3.42 -26.79
N ILE A 527 11.52 3.99 -25.78
CA ILE A 527 11.18 5.30 -25.20
C ILE A 527 12.37 6.22 -25.42
N ASN A 528 12.18 7.34 -26.12
CA ASN A 528 13.26 8.28 -26.41
C ASN A 528 13.54 9.16 -25.18
N LYS A 529 14.80 9.53 -24.96
CA LYS A 529 15.18 10.50 -23.90
C LYS A 529 15.01 11.94 -24.36
N SER A 530 15.12 12.16 -25.65
CA SER A 530 14.71 13.40 -26.31
C SER A 530 13.20 13.36 -26.56
N PHE A 531 12.51 14.47 -26.29
CA PHE A 531 11.24 14.74 -26.95
C PHE A 531 11.18 16.21 -27.32
N SER A 532 10.57 16.43 -28.49
CA SER A 532 9.94 17.65 -29.00
C SER A 532 9.46 18.62 -27.94
#